data_AF-A0A1F9V6U8-F1
#
_entry.id   AF-A0A1F9V6U8-F1
#
_cell.length_a   1.000
_cell.length_b   1.000
_cell.length_c   1.000
_cell.angle_alpha   90.00
_cell.angle_beta   90.00
_cell.angle_gamma   90.00
#
_symmetry.space_group_name_H-M   'P 1'
#
loop_
_entity.id
_entity.type
_entity.pdbx_description
1 polymer ?
#
loop_
_entity_poly.entity_id
_entity_poly.type
_entity_poly.pdbx_seq_one_letter_code
_entity_poly.pdbx_strand_id
1 'polypeptide(L)'
;MTPQEIFSIIQAQYKNITEIPYPQGPHAAPAHEGKPYRDAHLYLQCPSELWLEFANFLKNEEKLSFDYLTFVTALDYAKINPQEPIRIEIVYHLYSFKHRHTLVVKISLNRENPILSSVIQVWKASDWQEREVYDMFGVKFEGHPNCSRILMWEGFPGWPLRKDYAHIPDRYDD
;
A
#
# COMPACT_ATOMS: atom_id res chain seq x y z
N MET A 1 -1.03 22.55 2.26
CA MET A 1 0.29 22.37 2.91
C MET A 1 1.24 21.78 1.90
N THR A 2 2.52 22.08 2.04
CA THR A 2 3.58 21.45 1.24
C THR A 2 3.82 20.01 1.74
N PRO A 3 4.36 19.12 0.89
CA PRO A 3 4.74 17.76 1.31
C PRO A 3 5.68 17.75 2.52
N GLN A 4 6.64 18.68 2.57
CA GLN A 4 7.60 18.81 3.65
C GLN A 4 6.95 19.24 4.97
N GLU A 5 5.93 20.10 4.93
CA GLU A 5 5.15 20.47 6.12
C GLU A 5 4.38 19.26 6.67
N ILE A 6 3.73 18.50 5.78
CA ILE A 6 3.01 17.27 6.14
C ILE A 6 3.98 16.27 6.77
N PHE A 7 5.12 16.05 6.15
CA PHE A 7 6.14 15.15 6.67
C PHE A 7 6.68 15.61 8.03
N SER A 8 6.89 16.92 8.21
CA SER A 8 7.33 17.49 9.49
C SER A 8 6.32 17.26 10.61
N ILE A 9 5.01 17.38 10.32
CA ILE A 9 3.94 17.07 11.28
C ILE A 9 3.99 15.58 11.66
N ILE A 10 4.15 14.70 10.68
CA ILE A 10 4.21 13.25 10.91
C ILE A 10 5.46 12.88 11.72
N GLN A 11 6.63 13.42 11.37
CA GLN A 11 7.90 13.18 12.06
C GLN A 11 7.90 13.63 13.52
N ALA A 12 7.12 14.67 13.86
CA ALA A 12 7.02 15.13 15.24
C ALA A 12 6.47 14.05 16.18
N GLN A 13 5.63 13.15 15.67
CA GLN A 13 5.02 12.06 16.45
C GLN A 13 5.60 10.68 16.11
N TYR A 14 5.94 10.43 14.85
CA TYR A 14 6.35 9.11 14.34
C TYR A 14 7.74 9.16 13.70
N LYS A 15 8.79 8.98 14.51
CA LYS A 15 10.19 8.99 14.05
C LYS A 15 10.60 7.80 13.19
N ASN A 16 9.86 6.69 13.29
CA ASN A 16 10.15 5.44 12.55
C ASN A 16 9.59 5.46 11.13
N ILE A 17 8.80 6.46 10.78
CA ILE A 17 8.29 6.65 9.43
C ILE A 17 9.38 7.34 8.64
N THR A 18 9.66 6.90 7.41
CA THR A 18 10.67 7.54 6.57
C THR A 18 10.06 8.03 5.27
N GLU A 19 10.54 9.15 4.76
CA GLU A 19 10.17 9.60 3.41
C GLU A 19 10.90 8.75 2.38
N ILE A 20 10.17 8.29 1.38
CA ILE A 20 10.74 7.59 0.23
C ILE A 20 11.01 8.67 -0.82
N PRO A 21 12.29 8.94 -1.15
CA PRO A 21 12.63 10.00 -2.08
C PRO A 21 12.11 9.66 -3.48
N TYR A 22 11.73 10.71 -4.23
CA TYR A 22 11.40 10.54 -5.63
C TYR A 22 12.60 9.95 -6.39
N PRO A 23 12.42 8.91 -7.22
CA PRO A 23 13.52 8.26 -7.92
C PRO A 23 14.25 9.28 -8.80
N GLN A 24 15.55 9.40 -8.59
CA GLN A 24 16.43 10.27 -9.38
C GLN A 24 17.11 9.42 -10.45
N GLY A 25 17.01 9.78 -11.73
CA GLY A 25 17.69 9.05 -12.80
C GLY A 25 17.11 9.21 -14.21
N PRO A 26 17.74 8.60 -15.23
CA PRO A 26 17.37 8.76 -16.65
C PRO A 26 16.00 8.15 -17.01
N HIS A 27 15.48 7.24 -16.17
CA HIS A 27 14.14 6.65 -16.31
C HIS A 27 13.11 7.29 -15.37
N ALA A 28 13.47 8.34 -14.63
CA ALA A 28 12.50 9.09 -13.86
C ALA A 28 11.51 9.76 -14.82
N ALA A 29 10.21 9.63 -14.55
CA ALA A 29 9.20 10.31 -15.35
C ALA A 29 9.53 11.81 -15.38
N PRO A 30 9.62 12.44 -16.58
CA PRO A 30 9.96 13.85 -16.67
C PRO A 30 8.89 14.67 -15.96
N ALA A 31 9.31 15.52 -15.02
CA ALA A 31 8.42 16.50 -14.43
C ALA A 31 7.95 17.45 -15.54
N HIS A 32 6.66 17.46 -15.87
CA HIS A 32 6.12 18.42 -16.83
C HIS A 32 6.14 19.80 -16.17
N GLU A 33 6.93 20.75 -16.71
CA GLU A 33 7.01 22.13 -16.21
C GLU A 33 7.35 22.24 -14.71
N GLY A 34 8.29 21.40 -14.22
CA GLY A 34 8.70 21.44 -12.81
C GLY A 34 7.63 21.00 -11.82
N LYS A 35 6.53 20.41 -12.30
CA LYS A 35 5.51 19.76 -11.49
C LYS A 35 5.46 18.27 -11.86
N PRO A 36 5.65 17.34 -10.90
CA PRO A 36 5.43 15.93 -11.17
C PRO A 36 3.94 15.72 -11.56
N TYR A 37 3.73 14.85 -12.55
CA TYR A 37 2.41 14.51 -13.08
C TYR A 37 1.54 13.89 -11.99
N ARG A 38 0.50 14.58 -11.48
CA ARG A 38 -0.64 14.06 -10.66
C ARG A 38 -0.37 13.05 -9.52
N ASP A 39 0.87 12.69 -9.25
CA ASP A 39 1.29 11.65 -8.33
C ASP A 39 1.29 12.20 -6.91
N ALA A 40 1.12 11.31 -5.94
CA ALA A 40 1.21 11.70 -4.54
C ALA A 40 2.52 12.42 -4.29
N HIS A 41 2.45 13.64 -3.76
CA HIS A 41 3.65 14.46 -3.56
C HIS A 41 4.51 13.98 -2.40
N LEU A 42 4.02 13.00 -1.61
CA LEU A 42 4.69 12.44 -0.46
C LEU A 42 4.50 10.92 -0.44
N TYR A 43 5.61 10.19 -0.41
CA TYR A 43 5.65 8.74 -0.23
C TYR A 43 6.31 8.46 1.11
N LEU A 44 5.66 7.65 1.95
CA LEU A 44 6.15 7.31 3.27
C LEU A 44 6.30 5.80 3.41
N GLN A 45 7.41 5.37 3.98
CA GLN A 45 7.58 4.01 4.47
C GLN A 45 7.08 3.94 5.92
N CYS A 46 6.14 3.04 6.18
CA CYS A 46 5.62 2.77 7.52
C CYS A 46 5.96 1.33 7.93
N PRO A 47 6.49 1.10 9.15
CA PRO A 47 6.59 -0.23 9.73
C PRO A 47 5.21 -0.86 9.93
N SER A 48 5.07 -2.16 9.68
CA SER A 48 3.76 -2.83 9.72
C SER A 48 3.11 -2.83 11.10
N GLU A 49 3.91 -2.83 12.17
CA GLU A 49 3.45 -2.85 13.56
C GLU A 49 2.73 -1.56 13.95
N LEU A 50 3.07 -0.44 13.30
CA LEU A 50 2.49 0.87 13.59
C LEU A 50 1.34 1.23 12.67
N TRP A 51 1.04 0.39 11.66
CA TRP A 51 0.18 0.77 10.56
C TRP A 51 -1.22 1.21 11.02
N LEU A 52 -1.89 0.44 11.86
CA LEU A 52 -3.25 0.76 12.30
C LEU A 52 -3.30 2.04 13.16
N GLU A 53 -2.33 2.22 14.06
CA GLU A 53 -2.24 3.44 14.87
C GLU A 53 -1.99 4.65 13.96
N PHE A 54 -1.05 4.52 13.03
CA PHE A 54 -0.70 5.58 12.09
C PHE A 54 -1.86 5.92 11.16
N ALA A 55 -2.60 4.94 10.66
CA ALA A 55 -3.80 5.15 9.86
C ALA A 55 -4.87 5.97 10.61
N ASN A 56 -5.09 5.66 11.90
CA ASN A 56 -5.99 6.45 12.74
C ASN A 56 -5.49 7.89 12.91
N PHE A 57 -4.20 8.09 13.15
CA PHE A 57 -3.61 9.42 13.24
C PHE A 57 -3.80 10.21 11.94
N LEU A 58 -3.47 9.62 10.78
CA LEU A 58 -3.60 10.27 9.47
C LEU A 58 -5.03 10.75 9.19
N LYS A 59 -6.03 9.96 9.57
CA LYS A 59 -7.44 10.32 9.39
C LYS A 59 -7.90 11.40 10.37
N ASN A 60 -7.53 11.28 11.64
CA ASN A 60 -8.11 12.09 12.72
C ASN A 60 -7.36 13.39 13.01
N GLU A 61 -6.08 13.50 12.66
CA GLU A 61 -5.31 14.72 12.84
C GLU A 61 -5.89 15.86 12.00
N GLU A 62 -6.27 16.97 12.63
CA GLU A 62 -7.04 18.03 11.96
C GLU A 62 -6.25 18.69 10.82
N LYS A 63 -4.92 18.78 10.96
CA LYS A 63 -4.05 19.31 9.92
C LYS A 63 -3.86 18.33 8.76
N LEU A 64 -4.08 17.03 8.95
CA LEU A 64 -3.87 16.02 7.91
C LEU A 64 -5.19 15.61 7.25
N SER A 65 -6.17 15.22 8.06
CA SER A 65 -7.54 14.89 7.64
C SER A 65 -7.61 14.01 6.39
N PHE A 66 -6.86 12.90 6.35
CA PHE A 66 -6.93 11.93 5.25
C PHE A 66 -8.23 11.11 5.36
N ASP A 67 -9.32 11.71 4.90
CA ASP A 67 -10.68 11.21 5.01
C ASP A 67 -11.06 10.23 3.89
N TYR A 68 -10.28 10.18 2.81
CA TYR A 68 -10.56 9.35 1.65
C TYR A 68 -9.43 8.37 1.33
N LEU A 69 -9.76 7.08 1.39
CA LEU A 69 -8.92 6.00 0.87
C LEU A 69 -9.20 5.84 -0.63
N THR A 70 -8.20 6.13 -1.45
CA THR A 70 -8.33 6.10 -2.92
C THR A 70 -8.23 4.68 -3.43
N PHE A 71 -7.14 3.99 -3.11
CA PHE A 71 -7.01 2.56 -3.38
C PHE A 71 -5.91 1.92 -2.49
N VAL A 72 -5.98 0.59 -2.35
CA VAL A 72 -4.97 -0.27 -1.74
C VAL A 72 -4.53 -1.27 -2.78
N THR A 73 -3.22 -1.45 -2.91
CA THR A 73 -2.65 -2.48 -3.78
C THR A 73 -1.42 -3.09 -3.14
N ALA A 74 -0.86 -4.12 -3.75
CA ALA A 74 0.39 -4.71 -3.30
C ALA A 74 1.34 -4.98 -4.47
N LEU A 75 2.62 -5.06 -4.14
CA LEU A 75 3.73 -5.31 -5.04
C LEU A 75 4.54 -6.49 -4.48
N ASP A 76 4.74 -7.52 -5.31
CA ASP A 76 5.66 -8.60 -4.98
C ASP A 76 7.05 -8.29 -5.53
N TYR A 77 8.00 -8.01 -4.62
CA TYR A 77 9.39 -7.73 -4.96
C TYR A 77 10.23 -9.00 -5.12
N ALA A 78 9.61 -10.18 -5.19
CA ALA A 78 10.32 -11.41 -5.53
C ALA A 78 10.98 -11.32 -6.91
N LYS A 79 12.25 -11.74 -6.99
CA LYS A 79 13.04 -11.90 -8.22
C LYS A 79 13.36 -10.60 -8.99
N ILE A 80 13.12 -9.42 -8.42
CA ILE A 80 13.45 -8.14 -9.10
C ILE A 80 14.96 -7.86 -9.01
N ASN A 81 15.55 -8.04 -7.83
CA ASN A 81 16.97 -7.83 -7.60
C ASN A 81 17.49 -8.89 -6.61
N PRO A 82 18.50 -9.71 -6.97
CA PRO A 82 19.08 -10.71 -6.05
C PRO A 82 19.69 -10.11 -4.77
N GLN A 83 20.02 -8.81 -4.76
CA GLN A 83 20.57 -8.13 -3.60
C GLN A 83 19.49 -7.58 -2.65
N GLU A 84 18.22 -7.53 -3.08
CA GLU A 84 17.13 -7.03 -2.24
C GLU A 84 16.40 -8.16 -1.51
N PRO A 85 15.92 -7.91 -0.27
CA PRO A 85 15.12 -8.87 0.45
C PRO A 85 13.79 -9.09 -0.27
N ILE A 86 13.42 -10.36 -0.37
CA ILE A 86 12.13 -10.80 -0.87
C ILE A 86 11.04 -10.29 0.09
N ARG A 87 10.12 -9.48 -0.42
CA ARG A 87 9.07 -8.84 0.37
C ARG A 87 7.80 -8.65 -0.46
N ILE A 88 6.68 -8.51 0.23
CA ILE A 88 5.46 -7.95 -0.34
C ILE A 88 5.33 -6.54 0.23
N GLU A 89 5.18 -5.54 -0.64
CA GLU A 89 4.94 -4.17 -0.24
C GLU A 89 3.47 -3.82 -0.50
N ILE A 90 2.76 -3.38 0.53
CA ILE A 90 1.38 -2.88 0.38
C ILE A 90 1.44 -1.37 0.28
N VAL A 91 0.65 -0.83 -0.64
CA VAL A 91 0.62 0.59 -0.98
C VAL A 91 -0.79 1.12 -0.75
N TYR A 92 -0.92 2.09 0.15
CA TYR A 92 -2.14 2.81 0.45
C TYR A 92 -2.09 4.19 -0.17
N HIS A 93 -3.05 4.51 -1.02
CA HIS A 93 -3.22 5.85 -1.59
C HIS A 93 -4.31 6.59 -0.83
N LEU A 94 -3.93 7.69 -0.19
CA LEU A 94 -4.80 8.50 0.65
C LEU A 94 -4.96 9.91 0.06
N TYR A 95 -6.15 10.47 0.25
CA TYR A 95 -6.48 11.83 -0.13
C TYR A 95 -7.18 12.54 1.03
N SER A 96 -6.89 13.83 1.18
CA SER A 96 -7.66 14.71 2.05
C SER A 96 -8.50 15.65 1.20
N PHE A 97 -9.82 15.59 1.32
CA PHE A 97 -10.69 16.58 0.67
C PHE A 97 -10.61 17.96 1.32
N LYS A 98 -10.44 18.01 2.65
CA LYS A 98 -10.32 19.26 3.41
C LYS A 98 -9.10 20.06 2.97
N HIS A 99 -7.94 19.41 2.87
CA HIS A 99 -6.66 20.09 2.59
C HIS A 99 -6.17 19.92 1.14
N ARG A 100 -6.86 19.09 0.35
CA ARG A 100 -6.57 18.81 -1.07
C ARG A 100 -5.16 18.30 -1.32
N HIS A 101 -4.63 17.50 -0.40
CA HIS A 101 -3.33 16.85 -0.55
C HIS A 101 -3.48 15.32 -0.67
N THR A 102 -2.45 14.71 -1.25
CA THR A 102 -2.31 13.27 -1.47
C THR A 102 -1.15 12.74 -0.65
N LEU A 103 -1.28 11.51 -0.16
CA LEU A 103 -0.23 10.79 0.54
C LEU A 103 -0.24 9.33 0.10
N VAL A 104 0.95 8.77 -0.10
CA VAL A 104 1.11 7.33 -0.30
C VAL A 104 1.88 6.76 0.86
N VAL A 105 1.34 5.70 1.45
CA VAL A 105 2.01 4.93 2.51
C VAL A 105 2.34 3.55 1.97
N LYS A 106 3.61 3.19 2.08
CA LYS A 106 4.17 1.89 1.71
C LYS A 106 4.53 1.12 2.96
N ILE A 107 4.17 -0.16 2.98
CA ILE A 107 4.38 -1.04 4.13
C ILE A 107 5.01 -2.32 3.61
N SER A 108 6.23 -2.59 4.07
CA SER A 108 6.96 -3.81 3.68
C SER A 108 6.62 -4.94 4.64
N LEU A 109 6.24 -6.09 4.09
CA LEU A 109 5.92 -7.31 4.82
C LEU A 109 6.83 -8.46 4.40
N ASN A 110 7.02 -9.40 5.33
CA ASN A 110 7.60 -10.69 5.01
C ASN A 110 6.67 -11.43 4.02
N ARG A 111 7.23 -11.90 2.89
CA ARG A 111 6.46 -12.57 1.83
C ARG A 111 5.93 -13.95 2.22
N GLU A 112 6.62 -14.67 3.11
CA GLU A 112 6.24 -16.03 3.53
C GLU A 112 5.00 -16.02 4.41
N ASN A 113 4.93 -15.05 5.33
CA ASN A 113 3.78 -14.86 6.20
C ASN A 113 3.36 -13.37 6.24
N PRO A 114 2.76 -12.85 5.16
CA PRO A 114 2.37 -11.45 5.07
C PRO A 114 1.10 -11.22 5.87
N ILE A 115 1.24 -10.65 7.06
CA ILE A 115 0.15 -10.28 7.96
C ILE A 115 0.21 -8.78 8.20
N LEU A 116 -0.94 -8.10 8.11
CA LEU A 116 -1.07 -6.68 8.42
C LEU A 116 -2.39 -6.42 9.16
N SER A 117 -2.42 -5.43 10.04
CA SER A 117 -3.69 -4.99 10.63
C SER A 117 -4.59 -4.32 9.58
N SER A 118 -5.85 -4.74 9.51
CA SER A 118 -6.87 -4.10 8.67
C SER A 118 -7.13 -2.67 9.12
N VAL A 119 -7.47 -1.82 8.15
CA VAL A 119 -7.92 -0.44 8.37
C VAL A 119 -9.39 -0.22 8.05
N ILE A 120 -10.20 -1.27 7.94
CA ILE A 120 -11.65 -1.17 7.65
C ILE A 120 -12.40 -0.31 8.68
N GLN A 121 -11.97 -0.35 9.93
CA GLN A 121 -12.44 0.49 11.03
C GLN A 121 -12.07 1.98 10.86
N VAL A 122 -11.01 2.26 10.11
CA VAL A 122 -10.58 3.63 9.76
C VAL A 122 -11.27 4.08 8.48
N TRP A 123 -11.13 3.34 7.37
CA TRP A 123 -11.78 3.62 6.10
C TRP A 123 -12.57 2.39 5.64
N LYS A 124 -13.91 2.49 5.68
CA LYS A 124 -14.79 1.40 5.24
C LYS A 124 -14.57 0.96 3.79
N ALA A 125 -14.01 1.83 2.94
CA ALA A 125 -13.65 1.51 1.56
C ALA A 125 -12.55 0.43 1.46
N SER A 126 -11.79 0.17 2.53
CA SER A 126 -10.73 -0.84 2.51
C SER A 126 -11.29 -2.26 2.41
N ASP A 127 -12.56 -2.50 2.75
CA ASP A 127 -13.16 -3.85 2.77
C ASP A 127 -12.87 -4.63 1.48
N TRP A 128 -13.21 -4.02 0.34
CA TRP A 128 -13.06 -4.69 -0.95
C TRP A 128 -11.59 -4.77 -1.38
N GLN A 129 -10.81 -3.74 -1.08
CA GLN A 129 -9.44 -3.60 -1.56
C GLN A 129 -8.47 -4.48 -0.76
N GLU A 130 -8.66 -4.60 0.56
CA GLU A 130 -7.91 -5.54 1.40
C GLU A 130 -8.23 -6.99 1.01
N ARG A 131 -9.50 -7.30 0.69
CA ARG A 131 -9.87 -8.63 0.18
C ARG A 131 -9.29 -8.93 -1.20
N GLU A 132 -9.24 -7.94 -2.10
CA GLU A 132 -8.55 -8.07 -3.39
C GLU A 132 -7.07 -8.39 -3.19
N VAL A 133 -6.39 -7.65 -2.29
CA VAL A 133 -4.98 -7.89 -1.97
C VAL A 133 -4.77 -9.27 -1.34
N TYR A 134 -5.69 -9.74 -0.48
CA TYR A 134 -5.68 -11.11 0.03
C TYR A 134 -5.80 -12.13 -1.10
N ASP A 135 -6.74 -11.94 -2.02
CA ASP A 135 -7.01 -12.90 -3.10
C ASP A 135 -5.84 -12.99 -4.10
N MET A 136 -5.26 -11.83 -4.44
CA MET A 136 -4.23 -11.71 -5.46
C MET A 136 -2.80 -11.94 -4.95
N PHE A 137 -2.51 -11.56 -3.70
CA PHE A 137 -1.17 -11.59 -3.11
C PHE A 137 -1.07 -12.38 -1.82
N GLY A 138 -2.18 -12.80 -1.21
CA GLY A 138 -2.18 -13.64 -0.02
C GLY A 138 -1.84 -12.95 1.28
N VAL A 139 -1.94 -11.62 1.32
CA VAL A 139 -1.78 -10.84 2.56
C VAL A 139 -3.00 -11.06 3.44
N LYS A 140 -2.79 -11.49 4.69
CA LYS A 140 -3.85 -11.63 5.67
C LYS A 140 -4.04 -10.32 6.43
N PHE A 141 -5.28 -9.86 6.52
CA PHE A 141 -5.64 -8.66 7.25
C PHE A 141 -6.29 -8.98 8.59
N GLU A 142 -5.59 -8.73 9.70
CA GLU A 142 -6.09 -8.95 11.05
C GLU A 142 -7.13 -7.90 11.44
N GLY A 143 -8.24 -8.33 12.03
CA GLY A 143 -9.37 -7.45 12.39
C GLY A 143 -10.36 -7.21 11.24
N HIS A 144 -10.11 -7.74 10.05
CA HIS A 144 -11.05 -7.67 8.93
C HIS A 144 -12.21 -8.69 9.13
N PRO A 145 -13.49 -8.28 9.07
CA PRO A 145 -14.62 -9.16 9.38
C PRO A 145 -14.83 -10.29 8.36
N ASN A 146 -14.44 -10.07 7.11
CA ASN A 146 -14.60 -11.05 6.02
C ASN A 146 -13.39 -11.05 5.07
N CYS A 147 -12.22 -11.47 5.53
CA CYS A 147 -11.02 -11.58 4.68
C CYS A 147 -11.05 -12.89 3.88
N SER A 148 -11.90 -12.95 2.86
CA SER A 148 -12.06 -14.08 1.93
C SER A 148 -11.82 -13.65 0.49
N ARG A 149 -11.57 -14.62 -0.41
CA ARG A 149 -11.39 -14.38 -1.85
C ARG A 149 -12.62 -13.69 -2.45
N ILE A 150 -12.42 -12.87 -3.49
CA ILE A 150 -13.52 -12.11 -4.13
C ILE A 150 -13.48 -12.20 -5.65
N LEU A 151 -12.30 -12.31 -6.24
CA LEU A 151 -12.08 -12.37 -7.69
C LEU A 151 -11.93 -13.81 -8.15
N MET A 152 -11.14 -14.61 -7.43
CA MET A 152 -10.89 -16.01 -7.78
C MET A 152 -11.97 -16.92 -7.23
N TRP A 153 -12.20 -18.03 -7.93
CA TRP A 153 -13.14 -19.07 -7.52
C TRP A 153 -12.69 -19.80 -6.25
N GLU A 154 -13.65 -20.40 -5.55
CA GLU A 154 -13.38 -21.11 -4.29
C GLU A 154 -12.47 -22.33 -4.50
N GLY A 155 -11.30 -22.33 -3.88
CA GLY A 155 -10.31 -23.40 -4.05
C GLY A 155 -9.25 -23.10 -5.11
N PHE A 156 -9.22 -21.87 -5.67
CA PHE A 156 -8.15 -21.44 -6.54
C PHE A 156 -6.76 -21.68 -5.90
N PRO A 157 -5.86 -22.41 -6.56
CA PRO A 157 -4.53 -22.70 -6.05
C PRO A 157 -3.61 -21.48 -6.09
N GLY A 158 -3.14 -21.04 -4.93
CA GLY A 158 -2.12 -19.98 -4.83
C GLY A 158 -2.66 -18.55 -5.04
N TRP A 159 -1.79 -17.65 -5.51
CA TRP A 159 -2.02 -16.21 -5.60
C TRP A 159 -1.52 -15.66 -6.94
N PRO A 160 -2.42 -15.34 -7.89
CA PRO A 160 -2.08 -15.07 -9.29
C PRO A 160 -1.05 -13.95 -9.51
N LEU A 161 -1.06 -12.90 -8.70
CA LEU A 161 -0.20 -11.72 -8.92
C LEU A 161 1.18 -11.84 -8.24
N ARG A 162 1.47 -12.97 -7.58
CA ARG A 162 2.82 -13.27 -7.09
C ARG A 162 3.75 -13.69 -8.23
N LYS A 163 5.02 -13.28 -8.17
CA LYS A 163 6.03 -13.52 -9.23
C LYS A 163 6.53 -14.96 -9.33
N ASP A 164 6.14 -15.82 -8.41
CA ASP A 164 6.38 -17.27 -8.44
C ASP A 164 5.17 -18.06 -8.94
N TYR A 165 4.02 -17.43 -9.16
CA TYR A 165 2.86 -18.10 -9.70
C TYR A 165 3.16 -18.56 -11.13
N ALA A 166 3.15 -19.87 -11.34
CA ALA A 166 3.20 -20.49 -12.66
C ALA A 166 1.77 -20.83 -13.09
N HIS A 167 1.46 -20.62 -14.38
CA HIS A 167 0.19 -21.02 -14.94
C HIS A 167 -0.05 -22.51 -14.65
N ILE A 168 -1.19 -22.82 -14.06
CA ILE A 168 -1.59 -24.20 -13.80
C ILE A 168 -2.38 -24.63 -15.03
N PRO A 169 -1.96 -25.69 -15.75
CA PRO A 169 -2.65 -26.13 -16.94
C PRO A 169 -4.12 -26.41 -16.64
N ASP A 170 -5.02 -25.83 -17.40
CA ASP A 170 -6.45 -26.12 -17.36
C ASP A 170 -6.88 -27.01 -18.54
N ARG A 171 -8.16 -27.36 -18.56
CA ARG A 171 -8.74 -28.29 -19.55
C ARG A 171 -8.61 -27.78 -21.00
N TYR A 172 -8.28 -26.52 -21.22
CA TYR A 172 -8.18 -25.88 -22.53
C TYR A 172 -6.73 -25.63 -22.98
N ASP A 173 -5.73 -26.07 -22.21
CA ASP A 173 -4.31 -25.95 -22.56
C ASP A 173 -3.79 -27.11 -23.46
N ASP A 174 -4.70 -27.83 -24.11
CA ASP A 174 -4.43 -28.91 -25.09
C ASP A 174 -4.14 -28.38 -26.51
#